data_AF-A0A9E2IXB7-F1
#
_entry.id   AF-A0A9E2IXB7-F1
#
_cell.length_a   1.000
_cell.length_b   1.000
_cell.length_c   1.000
_cell.angle_alpha   90.00
_cell.angle_beta   90.00
_cell.angle_gamma   90.00
#
_symmetry.space_group_name_H-M   'P 1'
#
loop_
_entity.id
_entity.type
_entity.pdbx_description
1 polymer ?
#
loop_
_entity_poly.entity_id
_entity_poly.type
_entity_poly.pdbx_seq_one_letter_code
_entity_poly.pdbx_strand_id
1 'polypeptide(L)'
;MPNHVHIVGVPGAEDSLVSVFRTVHMLYTQYFNHKANAVGHLWQGRFYSCALDERHVFAAVRYVELNPVRAGLAASAHDYPWSSAKSHVSGIADGVLYGRCFLDETVRDWKEYLLAPPDAEAQDGLFKSTKTGRPCGGNDFVAQVEDILGRRFTSRPAGRPYAHIDEKEDG
;
A
#
# COMPACT_ATOMS: atom_id res chain seq x y z
N MET A 1 -0.53 6.21 -13.78
CA MET A 1 -0.16 5.12 -14.70
C MET A 1 -1.33 4.81 -15.62
N PRO A 2 -1.10 4.38 -16.88
CA PRO A 2 -2.17 4.30 -17.86
C PRO A 2 -3.24 3.23 -17.55
N ASN A 3 -2.91 2.21 -16.74
CA ASN A 3 -3.79 1.06 -16.49
C ASN A 3 -4.06 0.74 -15.01
N HIS A 4 -3.50 1.48 -14.05
CA HIS A 4 -3.77 1.30 -12.62
C HIS A 4 -3.42 2.55 -11.80
N VAL A 5 -3.86 2.55 -10.53
CA VAL A 5 -3.60 3.60 -9.54
C VAL A 5 -3.04 2.99 -8.26
N HIS A 6 -2.19 3.74 -7.55
CA HIS A 6 -1.70 3.41 -6.21
C HIS A 6 -2.10 4.53 -5.26
N ILE A 7 -2.56 4.18 -4.06
CA ILE A 7 -3.02 5.15 -3.05
C ILE A 7 -2.44 4.74 -1.70
N VAL A 8 -1.86 5.71 -1.00
CA VAL A 8 -1.48 5.61 0.41
C VAL A 8 -2.40 6.57 1.17
N GLY A 9 -3.08 6.10 2.20
CA GLY A 9 -4.03 6.92 2.93
C GLY A 9 -4.42 6.30 4.27
N VAL A 10 -4.91 7.16 5.16
CA VAL A 10 -5.39 6.77 6.48
C VAL A 10 -6.93 6.65 6.42
N PRO A 11 -7.50 5.45 6.61
CA PRO A 11 -8.95 5.30 6.62
C PRO A 11 -9.57 5.98 7.85
N GLY A 12 -10.68 6.70 7.65
CA GLY A 12 -11.39 7.39 8.75
C GLY A 12 -12.30 6.47 9.59
N ALA A 13 -12.66 5.30 9.04
CA ALA A 13 -13.45 4.27 9.70
C ALA A 13 -13.08 2.88 9.14
N GLU A 14 -13.47 1.82 9.85
CA GLU A 14 -13.15 0.42 9.55
C GLU A 14 -13.50 0.01 8.11
N ASP A 15 -14.63 0.48 7.58
CA ASP A 15 -15.15 0.12 6.25
C ASP A 15 -14.82 1.15 5.15
N SER A 16 -14.10 2.23 5.49
CA SER A 16 -13.90 3.39 4.61
C SER A 16 -13.26 3.02 3.27
N LEU A 17 -12.21 2.21 3.28
CA LEU A 17 -11.53 1.80 2.04
C LEU A 17 -12.49 1.05 1.11
N VAL A 18 -13.24 0.08 1.65
CA VAL A 18 -14.17 -0.73 0.86
C VAL A 18 -15.28 0.16 0.29
N SER A 19 -15.84 1.03 1.11
CA SER A 19 -16.93 1.94 0.71
C SER A 19 -16.50 2.90 -0.38
N VAL A 20 -15.33 3.55 -0.22
CA VAL A 20 -14.77 4.50 -1.19
C VAL A 20 -14.47 3.81 -2.51
N PHE A 21 -13.69 2.73 -2.51
CA PHE A 21 -13.29 2.09 -3.77
C PHE A 21 -14.46 1.42 -4.49
N ARG A 22 -15.43 0.86 -3.76
CA ARG A 22 -16.67 0.36 -4.40
C ARG A 22 -17.39 1.47 -5.16
N THR A 23 -17.54 2.63 -4.55
CA THR A 23 -18.25 3.77 -5.12
C THR A 23 -17.48 4.38 -6.30
N VAL A 24 -16.18 4.66 -6.11
CA VAL A 24 -15.30 5.22 -7.14
C VAL A 24 -15.22 4.30 -8.36
N HIS A 25 -15.01 2.99 -8.15
CA HIS A 25 -14.90 2.04 -9.25
C HIS A 25 -16.21 1.96 -10.06
N MET A 26 -17.36 1.92 -9.38
CA MET A 26 -18.67 1.87 -10.01
C MET A 26 -18.93 3.14 -10.83
N LEU A 27 -18.80 4.32 -10.22
CA LEU A 27 -19.07 5.60 -10.89
C LEU A 27 -18.14 5.81 -12.09
N TYR A 28 -16.85 5.50 -11.93
CA TYR A 28 -15.89 5.66 -13.02
C TYR A 28 -16.14 4.66 -14.17
N THR A 29 -16.54 3.41 -13.86
CA THR A 29 -16.92 2.44 -14.89
C THR A 29 -18.13 2.94 -15.70
N GLN A 30 -19.15 3.45 -15.02
CA GLN A 30 -20.35 4.00 -15.68
C GLN A 30 -19.98 5.21 -16.57
N TYR A 31 -19.22 6.15 -16.04
CA TYR A 31 -18.74 7.31 -16.78
C TYR A 31 -17.93 6.91 -18.02
N PHE A 32 -16.96 6.01 -17.86
CA PHE A 32 -16.09 5.56 -18.95
C PHE A 32 -16.89 4.83 -20.02
N ASN A 33 -17.74 3.87 -19.63
CA ASN A 33 -18.57 3.11 -20.57
C ASN A 33 -19.53 4.02 -21.35
N HIS A 34 -20.16 4.97 -20.67
CA HIS A 34 -21.01 5.97 -21.33
C HIS A 34 -20.22 6.81 -22.34
N LYS A 35 -19.03 7.31 -21.95
CA LYS A 35 -18.19 8.14 -22.81
C LYS A 35 -17.60 7.38 -24.00
N ALA A 36 -17.27 6.11 -23.80
CA ALA A 36 -16.65 5.24 -24.81
C ALA A 36 -17.67 4.44 -25.65
N ASN A 37 -18.97 4.60 -25.40
CA ASN A 37 -20.02 3.74 -25.96
C ASN A 37 -19.71 2.25 -25.81
N ALA A 38 -19.21 1.87 -24.64
CA ALA A 38 -18.77 0.52 -24.31
C ALA A 38 -19.67 -0.10 -23.23
N VAL A 39 -19.58 -1.42 -23.05
CA VAL A 39 -20.26 -2.16 -21.98
C VAL A 39 -19.29 -3.14 -21.35
N GLY A 40 -19.55 -3.52 -20.09
CA GLY A 40 -18.75 -4.51 -19.36
C GLY A 40 -17.88 -3.92 -18.25
N HIS A 41 -16.97 -4.75 -17.74
CA HIS A 41 -16.10 -4.43 -16.61
C HIS A 41 -14.87 -3.63 -17.05
N LEU A 42 -14.60 -2.52 -16.34
CA LEU A 42 -13.40 -1.69 -16.57
C LEU A 42 -12.21 -2.12 -15.71
N TRP A 43 -12.46 -2.49 -14.45
CA TRP A 43 -11.42 -2.83 -13.48
C TRP A 43 -11.09 -4.33 -13.49
N GLN A 44 -9.81 -4.67 -13.35
CA GLN A 44 -9.32 -6.06 -13.35
C GLN A 44 -9.73 -6.88 -12.11
N GLY A 45 -10.37 -6.26 -11.11
CA GLY A 45 -10.85 -6.95 -9.91
C GLY A 45 -10.99 -6.04 -8.70
N ARG A 46 -10.93 -6.64 -7.52
CA ARG A 46 -10.86 -5.91 -6.24
C ARG A 46 -9.52 -5.21 -6.10
N PHE A 47 -9.47 -4.13 -5.33
CA PHE A 47 -8.21 -3.50 -4.94
C PHE A 47 -7.41 -4.43 -4.01
N TYR A 48 -6.10 -4.28 -4.05
CA TYR A 48 -5.18 -4.87 -3.09
C TYR A 48 -4.79 -3.82 -2.04
N SER A 49 -4.65 -4.22 -0.78
CA SER A 49 -4.30 -3.31 0.31
C SER A 49 -3.57 -4.04 1.42
N CYS A 50 -2.62 -3.37 2.08
CA CYS A 50 -2.00 -3.84 3.33
C CYS A 50 -1.86 -2.67 4.30
N ALA A 51 -1.85 -2.97 5.60
CA ALA A 51 -1.49 -1.99 6.64
C ALA A 51 0.04 -1.78 6.64
N LEU A 52 0.50 -0.57 6.91
CA LEU A 52 1.91 -0.18 6.85
C LEU A 52 2.37 0.35 8.21
N ASP A 53 3.54 -0.06 8.66
CA ASP A 53 4.25 0.67 9.73
C ASP A 53 4.90 1.95 9.17
N GLU A 54 5.48 2.76 10.06
CA GLU A 54 6.08 4.05 9.70
C GLU A 54 7.17 3.92 8.61
N ARG A 55 8.13 3.00 8.79
CA ARG A 55 9.22 2.75 7.83
C ARG A 55 8.66 2.40 6.46
N HIS A 56 7.63 1.56 6.40
CA HIS A 56 7.03 1.12 5.16
C HIS A 56 6.12 2.17 4.53
N VAL A 57 5.55 3.09 5.30
CA VAL A 57 4.86 4.28 4.75
C VAL A 57 5.85 5.16 3.98
N PHE A 58 7.05 5.43 4.52
CA PHE A 58 8.10 6.15 3.77
C PHE A 58 8.50 5.40 2.49
N ALA A 59 8.62 4.08 2.51
CA ALA A 59 8.92 3.32 1.30
C ALA A 59 7.77 3.38 0.27
N ALA A 60 6.52 3.28 0.74
CA ALA A 60 5.34 3.29 -0.09
C ALA A 60 5.11 4.63 -0.79
N VAL A 61 5.18 5.75 -0.07
CA VAL A 61 4.99 7.09 -0.67
C VAL A 61 6.05 7.36 -1.74
N ARG A 62 7.33 7.12 -1.44
CA ARG A 62 8.42 7.23 -2.42
C ARG A 62 8.16 6.36 -3.66
N TYR A 63 7.76 5.11 -3.45
CA TYR A 63 7.46 4.19 -4.55
C TYR A 63 6.30 4.68 -5.44
N VAL A 64 5.22 5.18 -4.84
CA VAL A 64 4.04 5.68 -5.56
C VAL A 64 4.40 6.92 -6.38
N GLU A 65 5.16 7.84 -5.81
CA GLU A 65 5.51 9.09 -6.47
C GLU A 65 6.59 8.94 -7.56
N LEU A 66 7.50 7.98 -7.39
CA LEU A 66 8.50 7.65 -8.41
C LEU A 66 7.95 6.73 -9.51
N ASN A 67 6.75 6.17 -9.35
CA ASN A 67 6.20 5.23 -10.32
C ASN A 67 6.07 5.78 -11.74
N PRO A 68 5.56 7.02 -11.95
CA PRO A 68 5.50 7.62 -13.27
C PRO A 68 6.87 7.73 -13.95
N VAL A 69 7.92 8.06 -13.20
CA VAL A 69 9.30 8.13 -13.72
C VAL A 69 9.79 6.74 -14.10
N ARG A 70 9.58 5.75 -13.23
CA ARG A 70 9.93 4.34 -13.50
C ARG A 70 9.19 3.76 -14.71
N ALA A 71 7.97 4.23 -14.96
CA ALA A 71 7.15 3.85 -16.11
C ALA A 71 7.49 4.65 -17.39
N GLY A 72 8.47 5.57 -17.33
CA GLY A 72 8.85 6.41 -18.48
C GLY A 72 7.81 7.47 -18.87
N LEU A 73 6.87 7.80 -17.97
CA LEU A 73 5.79 8.75 -18.23
C LEU A 73 6.16 10.20 -17.91
N ALA A 74 7.23 10.41 -17.15
CA ALA A 74 7.71 11.72 -16.73
C ALA A 74 9.22 11.69 -16.48
N ALA A 75 9.90 12.82 -16.67
CA ALA A 75 11.33 12.95 -16.38
C ALA A 75 11.60 13.04 -14.87
N SER A 76 10.76 13.80 -14.15
CA SER A 76 10.77 13.87 -12.69
C SER A 76 9.39 13.58 -12.10
N ALA A 77 9.35 13.16 -10.82
CA ALA A 77 8.11 12.79 -10.15
C ALA A 77 7.07 13.94 -10.13
N HIS A 78 7.53 15.18 -9.91
CA HIS A 78 6.67 16.36 -9.85
C HIS A 78 6.18 16.85 -11.24
N ASP A 79 6.70 16.29 -12.33
CA ASP A 79 6.25 16.60 -13.68
C ASP A 79 4.98 15.81 -14.06
N TYR A 80 4.67 14.74 -13.32
CA TYR A 80 3.49 13.92 -13.58
C TYR A 80 2.25 14.54 -12.91
N PRO A 81 1.26 15.04 -13.68
CA PRO A 81 0.16 15.83 -13.12
C PRO A 81 -0.85 15.02 -12.32
N TRP A 82 -0.81 13.67 -12.42
CA TRP A 82 -1.73 12.77 -11.72
C TRP A 82 -1.04 12.07 -10.54
N SER A 83 -0.26 12.83 -9.77
CA SER A 83 0.49 12.36 -8.60
C SER A 83 0.57 13.47 -7.54
N SER A 84 0.63 13.07 -6.27
CA SER A 84 0.87 13.96 -5.12
C SER A 84 2.26 14.60 -5.12
N ALA A 85 3.20 14.06 -5.90
CA ALA A 85 4.60 14.50 -5.92
C ALA A 85 4.74 16.01 -6.20
N LYS A 86 3.91 16.57 -7.09
CA LYS A 86 3.94 18.01 -7.37
C LYS A 86 3.56 18.83 -6.14
N SER A 87 2.51 18.43 -5.43
CA SER A 87 2.08 19.10 -4.20
C SER A 87 3.17 19.06 -3.15
N HIS A 88 3.73 17.89 -2.86
CA HIS A 88 4.77 17.79 -1.84
C HIS A 88 6.07 18.53 -2.20
N VAL A 89 6.46 18.55 -3.49
CA VAL A 89 7.67 19.26 -3.94
C VAL A 89 7.50 20.78 -3.97
N SER A 90 6.31 21.28 -4.31
CA SER A 90 6.07 22.72 -4.50
C SER A 90 5.35 23.40 -3.33
N GLY A 91 4.78 22.63 -2.40
CA GLY A 91 3.90 23.12 -1.34
C GLY A 91 2.53 23.60 -1.84
N ILE A 92 2.21 23.43 -3.13
CA ILE A 92 0.92 23.82 -3.69
C ILE A 92 -0.12 22.77 -3.31
N ALA A 93 -1.17 23.19 -2.61
CA ALA A 93 -2.24 22.30 -2.17
C ALA A 93 -2.88 21.52 -3.33
N ASP A 94 -3.10 20.23 -3.10
CA ASP A 94 -3.84 19.33 -3.98
C ASP A 94 -5.20 19.00 -3.36
N GLY A 95 -6.26 18.99 -4.16
CA GLY A 95 -7.63 18.80 -3.68
C GLY A 95 -7.97 17.37 -3.23
N VAL A 96 -7.10 16.40 -3.50
CA VAL A 96 -7.22 15.01 -3.06
C VAL A 96 -6.42 14.78 -1.78
N LEU A 97 -5.30 15.49 -1.61
CA LEU A 97 -4.53 15.44 -0.37
C LEU A 97 -5.30 16.16 0.74
N TYR A 98 -5.60 15.42 1.81
CA TYR A 98 -6.35 15.93 2.94
C TYR A 98 -5.66 15.55 4.26
N GLY A 99 -5.56 16.53 5.16
CA GLY A 99 -4.89 16.39 6.44
C GLY A 99 -3.37 16.52 6.33
N ARG A 100 -2.73 16.65 7.49
CA ARG A 100 -1.27 16.53 7.58
C ARG A 100 -0.91 15.06 7.74
N CYS A 101 0.06 14.61 6.96
CA CYS A 101 0.70 13.33 7.18
C CYS A 101 1.95 13.56 8.04
N PHE A 102 2.33 12.61 8.89
CA PHE A 102 3.58 12.71 9.65
C PHE A 102 4.81 12.82 8.72
N LEU A 103 4.70 12.38 7.47
CA LEU A 103 5.71 12.62 6.43
C LEU A 103 5.97 14.11 6.21
N ASP A 104 4.97 14.98 6.30
CA ASP A 104 5.11 16.42 6.12
C ASP A 104 5.97 17.06 7.22
N GLU A 105 6.04 16.41 8.40
CA GLU A 105 6.82 16.86 9.55
C GLU A 105 8.26 16.32 9.49
N THR A 106 8.43 15.11 8.95
CA THR A 106 9.73 14.43 8.90
C THR A 106 10.52 14.75 7.62
N VAL A 107 9.86 14.86 6.47
CA VAL A 107 10.50 15.14 5.18
C VAL A 107 10.64 16.64 4.97
N ARG A 108 11.84 17.16 5.21
CA ARG A 108 12.15 18.60 5.06
C ARG A 108 12.35 19.03 3.61
N ASP A 109 12.99 18.19 2.82
CA ASP A 109 13.18 18.39 1.39
C ASP A 109 12.63 17.17 0.64
N TRP A 110 11.49 17.39 -0.02
CA TRP A 110 10.82 16.31 -0.73
C TRP A 110 11.57 15.86 -2.00
N LYS A 111 12.34 16.77 -2.64
CA LYS A 111 13.17 16.41 -3.78
C LYS A 111 14.32 15.52 -3.33
N GLU A 112 14.98 15.88 -2.23
CA GLU A 112 16.04 15.06 -1.64
C GLU A 112 15.50 13.68 -1.24
N TYR A 113 14.34 13.64 -0.57
CA TYR A 113 13.69 12.38 -0.19
C TYR A 113 13.37 11.48 -1.39
N LEU A 114 12.95 12.04 -2.53
CA LEU A 114 12.67 11.26 -3.75
C LEU A 114 13.95 10.81 -4.48
N LEU A 115 15.04 11.58 -4.39
CA LEU A 115 16.32 11.25 -5.02
C LEU A 115 17.18 10.30 -4.16
N ALA A 116 16.92 10.23 -2.86
CA ALA A 116 17.63 9.35 -1.95
C ALA A 116 17.43 7.86 -2.32
N PRO A 117 18.47 7.01 -2.18
CA PRO A 117 18.35 5.58 -2.44
C PRO A 117 17.17 4.94 -1.69
N PRO A 118 16.33 4.14 -2.35
CA PRO A 118 15.21 3.47 -1.71
C PRO A 118 15.70 2.45 -0.69
N ASP A 119 14.94 2.31 0.40
CA ASP A 119 15.07 1.17 1.29
C ASP A 119 14.56 -0.08 0.57
N ALA A 120 15.49 -0.85 -0.01
CA ALA A 120 15.18 -2.00 -0.84
C ALA A 120 14.43 -3.10 -0.07
N GLU A 121 14.73 -3.27 1.22
CA GLU A 121 14.07 -4.25 2.08
C GLU A 121 12.61 -3.86 2.33
N ALA A 122 12.37 -2.61 2.74
CA ALA A 122 11.02 -2.11 2.97
C ALA A 122 10.18 -2.12 1.68
N GLN A 123 10.78 -1.79 0.54
CA GLN A 123 10.09 -1.80 -0.75
C GLN A 123 9.74 -3.23 -1.21
N ASP A 124 10.61 -4.21 -0.97
CA ASP A 124 10.31 -5.63 -1.26
C ASP A 124 9.16 -6.15 -0.37
N GLY A 125 9.17 -5.78 0.92
CA GLY A 125 8.09 -6.06 1.86
C GLY A 125 6.74 -5.53 1.36
N LEU A 126 6.70 -4.31 0.81
CA LEU A 126 5.48 -3.70 0.27
C LEU A 126 4.85 -4.53 -0.84
N PHE A 127 5.64 -5.05 -1.78
CA PHE A 127 5.11 -5.83 -2.90
C PHE A 127 4.53 -7.18 -2.46
N LYS A 128 5.19 -7.84 -1.51
CA LYS A 128 4.74 -9.13 -0.95
C LYS A 128 3.46 -8.95 -0.15
N SER A 129 3.42 -7.94 0.70
CA SER A 129 2.31 -7.68 1.61
C SER A 129 1.07 -7.18 0.86
N THR A 130 1.22 -6.28 -0.11
CA THR A 130 0.10 -5.77 -0.90
C THR A 130 -0.66 -6.88 -1.62
N LYS A 131 0.05 -7.85 -2.23
CA LYS A 131 -0.58 -8.98 -2.93
C LYS A 131 -1.33 -9.94 -2.00
N THR A 132 -0.89 -10.07 -0.75
CA THR A 132 -1.43 -11.05 0.20
C THR A 132 -2.42 -10.44 1.19
N GLY A 133 -2.46 -9.11 1.30
CA GLY A 133 -3.24 -8.40 2.30
C GLY A 133 -2.67 -8.47 3.72
N ARG A 134 -1.48 -9.06 3.91
CA ARG A 134 -0.82 -9.13 5.22
C ARG A 134 -0.26 -7.75 5.61
N PRO A 135 -0.19 -7.44 6.91
CA PRO A 135 0.47 -6.21 7.37
C PRO A 135 1.93 -6.17 6.93
N CYS A 136 2.39 -4.99 6.52
CA CYS A 136 3.74 -4.73 6.05
C CYS A 136 4.47 -3.86 7.08
N GLY A 137 5.25 -4.51 7.94
CA GLY A 137 5.98 -3.84 9.01
C GLY A 137 6.90 -4.78 9.76
N GLY A 138 7.62 -4.21 10.74
CA GLY A 138 8.40 -4.99 11.70
C GLY A 138 7.54 -5.94 12.54
N ASN A 139 8.20 -6.88 13.23
CA ASN A 139 7.51 -7.91 14.03
C ASN A 139 6.56 -7.32 15.08
N ASP A 140 6.96 -6.23 15.74
CA ASP A 140 6.14 -5.56 16.77
C ASP A 140 4.86 -4.97 16.17
N PHE A 141 4.96 -4.37 14.98
CA PHE A 141 3.79 -3.86 14.25
C PHE A 141 2.86 -5.00 13.84
N VAL A 142 3.40 -6.10 13.32
CA VAL A 142 2.60 -7.27 12.94
C VAL A 142 1.88 -7.84 14.16
N ALA A 143 2.57 -8.00 15.29
CA ALA A 143 1.98 -8.47 16.54
C ALA A 143 0.84 -7.55 17.02
N GLN A 144 1.04 -6.23 16.99
CA GLN A 144 0.01 -5.26 17.33
C GLN A 144 -1.24 -5.40 16.44
N VAL A 145 -1.05 -5.59 15.13
CA VAL A 145 -2.17 -5.79 14.20
C VAL A 145 -2.86 -7.14 14.43
N GLU A 146 -2.12 -8.19 14.79
CA GLU A 146 -2.69 -9.49 15.17
C GLU A 146 -3.60 -9.36 16.40
N ASP A 147 -3.16 -8.62 17.42
CA ASP A 147 -3.91 -8.37 18.66
C ASP A 147 -5.19 -7.58 18.40
N ILE A 148 -5.13 -6.51 17.59
CA ILE A 148 -6.30 -5.69 17.24
C ILE A 148 -7.33 -6.51 16.47
N LEU A 149 -6.89 -7.33 15.52
CA LEU A 149 -7.80 -8.08 14.63
C LEU A 149 -8.23 -9.43 15.18
N GLY A 150 -7.60 -9.90 16.27
CA GLY A 150 -7.79 -11.26 16.79
C GLY A 150 -7.44 -12.34 15.76
N ARG A 151 -6.51 -12.07 14.85
CA ARG A 151 -6.12 -12.95 13.73
C ARG A 151 -4.62 -13.05 13.65
N ARG A 152 -4.09 -14.24 13.35
CA ARG A 152 -2.65 -14.44 13.11
C ARG A 152 -2.27 -14.28 11.64
N PHE A 153 -1.18 -13.57 11.39
CA PHE A 153 -0.54 -13.37 10.10
C PHE A 153 0.84 -14.05 10.00
N THR A 154 1.48 -14.33 11.14
CA THR A 154 2.74 -15.07 11.25
C THR A 154 2.54 -16.57 10.96
N SER A 155 3.44 -17.19 10.19
CA SER A 155 3.43 -18.66 10.03
C SER A 155 4.12 -19.30 11.24
N ARG A 156 3.62 -20.46 11.70
CA ARG A 156 4.40 -21.32 12.60
C ARG A 156 5.72 -21.72 11.91
N PRO A 157 6.81 -21.92 12.65
CA PRO A 157 7.92 -22.71 12.13
C PRO A 157 7.38 -24.05 11.64
N ALA A 158 7.76 -24.48 10.44
CA ALA A 158 7.38 -25.79 9.93
C ALA A 158 8.05 -26.86 10.80
N GLY A 159 7.28 -27.48 11.68
CA GLY A 159 7.72 -28.61 12.52
C GLY A 159 6.65 -29.69 12.53
N ARG A 160 6.98 -30.87 12.00
CA ARG A 160 6.19 -32.10 12.20
C ARG A 160 6.12 -32.35 13.71
N PRO A 161 4.94 -32.62 14.31
CA PRO A 161 4.89 -33.00 15.72
C PRO A 161 5.80 -34.23 15.91
N TYR A 162 6.79 -34.13 16.79
CA TYR A 162 7.52 -35.31 17.23
C TYR A 162 6.51 -36.21 17.93
N ALA A 163 6.29 -37.41 17.39
CA ALA A 163 5.54 -38.43 18.09
C ALA A 163 6.34 -38.78 19.35
N HIS A 164 5.72 -38.59 20.51
CA HIS A 164 6.21 -39.16 21.76
C HIS A 164 6.19 -40.68 21.59
N ILE A 165 7.36 -41.31 21.60
CA ILE A 165 7.47 -42.76 21.61
C ILE A 165 7.37 -43.13 23.08
N ASP A 166 6.21 -43.63 23.52
CA ASP A 166 6.09 -44.21 24.85
C ASP A 166 6.83 -45.54 24.84
N GLU A 167 7.99 -45.56 25.50
CA GLU A 167 8.67 -46.81 25.86
C GLU A 167 7.76 -47.59 26.81
N LYS A 168 7.19 -48.69 26.31
CA LYS A 168 6.62 -49.71 27.18
C LYS A 168 7.79 -50.44 27.83
N GLU A 169 8.02 -50.20 29.11
CA GLU A 169 8.74 -51.14 29.97
C GLU A 169 7.91 -52.41 30.09
N ASP A 170 8.40 -53.49 29.49
CA ASP A 170 7.91 -54.84 29.73
C ASP A 170 8.39 -55.29 31.12
N GLY A 171 7.42 -55.51 32.02
CA GLY A 171 7.59 -56.13 33.33
C GLY A 171 6.43 -57.07 33.65
#